data_AF-A0A139XAX3-F1
#
_entry.id   AF-A0A139XAX3-F1
#
_cell.length_a   1.000
_cell.length_b   1.000
_cell.length_c   1.000
_cell.angle_alpha   90.00
_cell.angle_beta   90.00
_cell.angle_gamma   90.00
#
_symmetry.space_group_name_H-M   'P 1'
#
loop_
_entity.id
_entity.type
_entity.pdbx_description
1 polymer ?
#
loop_
_entity_poly.entity_id
_entity_poly.type
_entity_poly.pdbx_seq_one_letter_code
_entity_poly.pdbx_strand_id
1 'polypeptide(L)'
;MIKSLEKLPENSSLTQELRKLSLSRVTSFSEYFGQAWLYPIIDYSLPPDRVYQLMKSGDFLQKYNTTLNQENLKQQVVLIGAGGYEEAGLSKFHKDIFALPMGVAYWRSQNPSQNFLPEITGVEINAYMIQHLLKQHLIIPIPDLWMIGIAALFGKGTQLLLTQSQHTKRRRSLFMTSLVGGTGIYALISMQLYVSASLVVPLFLPSATFWIYVLFGLRNHNDK
;
A
#
# COMPACT_ATOMS: atom_id res chain seq x y z
N MET A 1 17.63 6.28 -14.89
CA MET A 1 18.06 6.42 -13.49
C MET A 1 18.79 5.18 -12.97
N ILE A 2 18.28 3.95 -13.17
CA ILE A 2 18.91 2.70 -12.69
C ILE A 2 20.34 2.46 -13.25
N LYS A 3 20.61 2.79 -14.52
CA LYS A 3 21.94 2.64 -15.14
C LYS A 3 23.06 3.51 -14.55
N SER A 4 22.75 4.57 -13.80
CA SER A 4 23.80 5.41 -13.21
C SER A 4 24.19 4.98 -11.79
N LEU A 5 23.47 4.04 -11.18
CA LEU A 5 23.76 3.52 -9.84
C LEU A 5 24.81 2.39 -9.86
N GLU A 6 25.04 1.78 -11.02
CA GLU A 6 26.03 0.69 -11.22
C GLU A 6 27.48 1.19 -11.14
N LYS A 7 27.70 2.52 -11.08
CA LYS A 7 29.03 3.15 -10.97
C LYS A 7 29.41 3.60 -9.56
N LEU A 8 28.58 3.34 -8.55
CA LEU A 8 28.94 3.65 -7.16
C LEU A 8 29.88 2.56 -6.60
N PRO A 9 30.92 2.94 -5.84
CA PRO A 9 31.84 1.97 -5.27
C PRO A 9 31.10 0.95 -4.40
N GLU A 10 31.36 -0.33 -4.66
CA GLU A 10 30.66 -1.53 -4.16
C GLU A 10 30.64 -1.69 -2.62
N ASN A 11 31.29 -0.78 -1.89
CA ASN A 11 31.58 -0.90 -0.46
C ASN A 11 30.88 0.15 0.41
N SER A 12 29.85 0.82 -0.10
CA SER A 12 29.06 1.78 0.69
C SER A 12 27.81 1.10 1.29
N SER A 13 27.54 1.33 2.57
CA SER A 13 26.27 0.94 3.22
C SER A 13 25.05 1.43 2.42
N LEU A 14 25.17 2.59 1.77
CA LEU A 14 24.23 3.15 0.81
C LEU A 14 23.96 2.22 -0.38
N THR A 15 24.97 1.64 -1.02
CA THR A 15 24.74 0.68 -2.12
C THR A 15 24.01 -0.57 -1.66
N GLN A 16 24.24 -1.05 -0.43
CA GLN A 16 23.47 -2.16 0.14
C GLN A 16 22.03 -1.77 0.46
N GLU A 17 21.79 -0.58 1.02
CA GLU A 17 20.44 -0.07 1.26
C GLU A 17 19.67 0.19 -0.05
N LEU A 18 20.32 0.77 -1.05
CA LEU A 18 19.73 0.96 -2.38
C LEU A 18 19.45 -0.36 -3.08
N ARG A 19 20.24 -1.42 -2.82
CA ARG A 19 19.95 -2.77 -3.31
C ARG A 19 18.71 -3.37 -2.65
N LYS A 20 18.42 -3.04 -1.38
CA LYS A 20 17.13 -3.38 -0.74
C LYS A 20 15.95 -2.66 -1.36
N LEU A 21 16.19 -1.52 -2.03
CA LEU A 21 15.20 -0.79 -2.82
C LEU A 21 15.09 -1.28 -4.27
N SER A 22 15.93 -2.24 -4.68
CA SER A 22 15.77 -2.87 -5.98
C SER A 22 14.51 -3.72 -5.97
N LEU A 23 13.66 -3.49 -6.97
CA LEU A 23 12.41 -4.22 -7.14
C LEU A 23 12.69 -5.72 -7.20
N SER A 24 11.85 -6.51 -6.53
CA SER A 24 11.99 -7.97 -6.56
C SER A 24 11.88 -8.47 -8.01
N ARG A 25 12.55 -9.60 -8.32
CA ARG A 25 12.44 -10.20 -9.67
C ARG A 25 10.99 -10.49 -10.07
N VAL A 26 10.14 -10.83 -9.10
CA VAL A 26 8.71 -11.06 -9.30
C VAL A 26 8.01 -9.77 -9.71
N THR A 27 8.37 -8.65 -9.08
CA THR A 27 7.83 -7.33 -9.42
C THR A 27 8.21 -6.94 -10.84
N SER A 28 9.50 -7.07 -11.22
CA SER A 28 9.95 -6.79 -12.59
C SER A 28 9.31 -7.70 -13.64
N PHE A 29 9.08 -8.97 -13.30
CA PHE A 29 8.32 -9.87 -14.18
C PHE A 29 6.87 -9.43 -14.34
N SER A 30 6.22 -8.99 -13.27
CA SER A 30 4.83 -8.52 -13.33
C SER A 30 4.67 -7.25 -14.17
N GLU A 31 5.65 -6.34 -14.12
CA GLU A 31 5.67 -5.11 -14.92
C GLU A 31 5.64 -5.39 -16.43
N TYR A 32 6.29 -6.48 -16.87
CA TYR A 32 6.24 -6.92 -18.27
C TYR A 32 4.80 -7.19 -18.75
N PHE A 33 3.92 -7.62 -17.86
CA PHE A 33 2.49 -7.86 -18.14
C PHE A 33 1.59 -6.67 -17.77
N GLY A 34 2.18 -5.51 -17.48
CA GLY A 34 1.45 -4.32 -17.03
C GLY A 34 0.83 -4.50 -15.64
N GLN A 35 1.37 -5.41 -14.83
CA GLN A 35 0.92 -5.66 -13.46
C GLN A 35 1.91 -5.07 -12.46
N ALA A 36 1.43 -4.67 -11.29
CA ALA A 36 2.25 -4.09 -10.21
C ALA A 36 2.32 -5.03 -9.00
N TRP A 37 2.63 -6.31 -9.23
CA TRP A 37 2.62 -7.30 -8.16
C TRP A 37 3.76 -7.05 -7.18
N LEU A 38 3.42 -7.06 -5.88
CA LEU A 38 4.36 -6.80 -4.79
C LEU A 38 5.05 -5.43 -4.92
N TYR A 39 4.48 -4.51 -5.69
CA TYR A 39 4.98 -3.16 -5.82
C TYR A 39 4.59 -2.38 -4.55
N PRO A 40 5.55 -1.74 -3.86
CA PRO A 40 5.23 -0.98 -2.65
C PRO A 40 4.22 0.14 -2.95
N ILE A 41 3.20 0.24 -2.11
CA ILE A 41 2.16 1.28 -2.23
C ILE A 41 2.40 2.42 -1.24
N ILE A 42 1.87 3.60 -1.56
CA ILE A 42 1.96 4.76 -0.68
C ILE A 42 0.88 4.65 0.40
N ASP A 43 1.31 4.62 1.66
CA ASP A 43 0.41 4.64 2.81
C ASP A 43 -0.07 6.06 3.14
N TYR A 44 -1.32 6.37 2.80
CA TYR A 44 -1.95 7.65 3.16
C TYR A 44 -2.70 7.61 4.50
N SER A 45 -2.51 6.55 5.31
CA SER A 45 -3.12 6.46 6.65
C SER A 45 -2.47 7.43 7.65
N LEU A 46 -1.26 7.91 7.38
CA LEU A 46 -0.58 8.90 8.21
C LEU A 46 -1.07 10.32 7.91
N PRO A 47 -1.36 11.14 8.94
CA PRO A 47 -1.78 12.51 8.72
C PRO A 47 -0.61 13.37 8.18
N PRO A 48 -0.88 14.33 7.27
CA PRO A 48 0.16 15.12 6.59
C PRO A 48 1.19 15.77 7.52
N ASP A 49 0.74 16.31 8.66
CA ASP A 49 1.57 16.98 9.67
C ASP A 49 2.60 16.07 10.34
N ARG A 50 2.40 14.74 10.30
CA ARG A 50 3.38 13.74 10.76
C ARG A 50 4.31 13.24 9.66
N VAL A 51 4.04 13.60 8.41
CA VAL A 51 4.80 13.18 7.24
C VAL A 51 5.70 14.30 6.76
N TYR A 52 5.17 15.52 6.66
CA TYR A 52 5.90 16.68 6.18
C TYR A 52 5.42 17.96 6.85
N GLN A 53 6.32 18.95 6.86
CA GLN A 53 5.96 20.32 7.17
C GLN A 53 5.87 21.11 5.86
N LEU A 54 4.68 21.62 5.55
CA LEU A 54 4.51 22.52 4.40
C LEU A 54 5.09 23.89 4.73
N MET A 55 5.97 24.40 3.88
CA MET A 55 6.54 25.74 3.99
C MET A 55 6.62 26.39 2.61
N LYS A 56 6.14 27.63 2.48
CA LYS A 56 6.31 28.39 1.24
C LYS A 56 7.79 28.74 1.08
N SER A 57 8.29 28.69 -0.15
CA SER A 57 9.69 28.98 -0.44
C SER A 57 10.10 30.39 0.00
N GLY A 58 9.19 31.38 -0.11
CA GLY A 58 9.43 32.74 0.39
C GLY A 58 9.64 32.79 1.91
N ASP A 59 8.76 32.12 2.67
CA ASP A 59 8.86 32.05 4.13
C ASP A 59 10.13 31.29 4.57
N PHE A 60 10.51 30.23 3.83
CA PHE A 60 11.75 29.50 4.05
C PHE A 60 12.97 30.42 3.86
N LEU A 61 13.04 31.14 2.73
CA LEU A 61 14.16 32.05 2.44
C LEU A 61 14.25 33.18 3.48
N GLN A 62 13.11 33.74 3.89
CA GLN A 62 13.08 34.79 4.90
C GLN A 62 13.53 34.29 6.28
N LYS A 63 13.14 33.08 6.66
CA LYS A 63 13.51 32.46 7.94
C LYS A 63 15.00 32.14 8.05
N TYR A 64 15.66 31.81 6.93
CA TYR A 64 17.06 31.39 6.91
C TYR A 64 18.01 32.41 6.22
N ASN A 65 17.57 33.68 6.09
CA ASN A 65 18.16 34.73 5.27
C ASN A 65 19.60 35.17 5.66
N THR A 66 20.14 34.76 6.81
CA THR A 66 21.43 35.27 7.30
C THR A 66 22.54 34.22 7.45
N THR A 67 22.23 32.93 7.38
CA THR A 67 23.17 31.81 7.19
C THR A 67 22.31 30.56 7.32
N LEU A 68 22.16 29.79 6.24
CA LEU A 68 21.70 28.41 6.37
C LEU A 68 22.69 27.75 7.34
N ASN A 69 22.28 27.52 8.59
CA ASN A 69 23.08 26.77 9.53
C ASN A 69 23.14 25.34 8.98
N GLN A 70 24.16 25.07 8.16
CA GLN A 70 24.29 23.84 7.37
C GLN A 70 24.22 22.61 8.27
N GLU A 71 24.65 22.73 9.53
CA GLU A 71 24.55 21.67 10.53
C GLU A 71 23.10 21.24 10.82
N ASN A 72 22.15 22.18 10.85
CA ASN A 72 20.74 21.86 11.07
C ASN A 72 20.09 21.21 9.84
N LEU A 73 20.60 21.48 8.64
CA LEU A 73 20.09 20.91 7.39
C LEU A 73 20.66 19.53 7.09
N LYS A 74 21.84 19.18 7.63
CA LYS A 74 22.43 17.84 7.47
C LYS A 74 21.51 16.72 8.00
N GLN A 75 20.59 17.03 8.90
CA GLN A 75 19.65 16.07 9.50
C GLN A 75 18.22 16.19 8.93
N GLN A 76 18.00 17.01 7.91
CA GLN A 76 16.68 17.29 7.37
C GLN A 76 16.62 17.00 5.87
N VAL A 77 15.52 16.41 5.42
CA VAL A 77 15.23 16.27 3.99
C VAL A 77 14.35 17.42 3.57
N VAL A 78 14.87 18.26 2.67
CA VAL A 78 14.12 19.37 2.07
C VAL A 78 13.68 18.98 0.67
N LEU A 79 12.37 18.98 0.45
CA LEU A 79 11.78 18.75 -0.85
C LEU A 79 11.29 20.07 -1.43
N ILE A 80 11.74 20.38 -2.64
CA ILE A 80 11.37 21.59 -3.36
C ILE A 80 10.51 21.15 -4.55
N GLY A 81 9.30 21.67 -4.62
CA GLY A 81 8.35 21.37 -5.68
C GLY A 81 7.57 22.60 -6.10
N ALA A 82 7.02 22.54 -7.32
CA ALA A 82 6.30 23.64 -7.95
C ALA A 82 4.95 23.95 -7.28
N GLY A 83 4.40 23.05 -6.45
CA GLY A 83 3.19 23.29 -5.66
C GLY A 83 1.93 23.60 -6.48
N GLY A 84 1.95 23.38 -7.80
CA GLY A 84 0.83 23.69 -8.69
C GLY A 84 0.77 25.13 -9.22
N TYR A 85 1.77 25.98 -9.00
CA TYR A 85 1.83 27.36 -9.53
C TYR A 85 2.12 27.37 -11.04
N GLU A 86 1.37 28.16 -11.82
CA GLU A 86 1.61 28.30 -13.27
C GLU A 86 2.98 28.95 -13.55
N GLU A 87 3.39 29.87 -12.67
CA GLU A 87 4.67 30.59 -12.72
C GLU A 87 5.89 29.67 -12.52
N ALA A 88 5.69 28.46 -12.00
CA ALA A 88 6.73 27.44 -11.88
C ALA A 88 7.00 26.70 -13.20
N GLY A 89 6.45 27.17 -14.32
CA GLY A 89 6.58 26.53 -15.64
C GLY A 89 5.57 25.41 -15.87
N LEU A 90 4.55 25.30 -15.03
CA LEU A 90 3.45 24.35 -15.19
C LEU A 90 2.44 24.93 -16.19
N SER A 91 2.02 24.14 -17.16
CA SER A 91 0.96 24.54 -18.11
C SER A 91 -0.39 24.01 -17.65
N LYS A 92 -1.49 24.58 -18.19
CA LYS A 92 -2.85 24.05 -17.96
C LYS A 92 -2.97 22.54 -18.19
N PHE A 93 -2.16 21.98 -19.09
CA PHE A 93 -2.15 20.57 -19.45
C PHE A 93 -1.06 19.74 -18.74
N HIS A 94 -0.11 20.39 -18.06
CA HIS A 94 1.00 19.74 -17.34
C HIS A 94 1.13 20.38 -15.97
N LYS A 95 0.25 19.99 -15.06
CA LYS A 95 0.24 20.43 -13.66
C LYS A 95 0.85 19.35 -12.77
N ASP A 96 1.58 19.75 -11.74
CA ASP A 96 2.08 18.87 -10.69
C ASP A 96 1.05 18.67 -9.56
N ILE A 97 -0.20 18.43 -9.95
CA ILE A 97 -1.33 18.19 -9.03
C ILE A 97 -2.08 16.93 -9.47
N PHE A 98 -2.55 16.16 -8.49
CA PHE A 98 -3.19 14.87 -8.68
C PHE A 98 -4.48 14.78 -7.87
N ALA A 99 -5.33 13.83 -8.23
CA ALA A 99 -6.55 13.55 -7.49
C ALA A 99 -6.23 13.25 -6.02
N LEU A 100 -6.97 13.90 -5.10
CA LEU A 100 -6.73 13.78 -3.67
C LEU A 100 -7.08 12.36 -3.19
N PRO A 101 -6.12 11.59 -2.64
CA PRO A 101 -6.41 10.28 -2.08
C PRO A 101 -7.33 10.41 -0.86
N MET A 102 -8.28 9.49 -0.70
CA MET A 102 -9.28 9.55 0.38
C MET A 102 -8.65 9.62 1.78
N GLY A 103 -7.54 8.93 2.02
CA GLY A 103 -6.83 8.99 3.30
C GLY A 103 -6.32 10.39 3.62
N VAL A 104 -5.74 11.09 2.63
CA VAL A 104 -5.29 12.48 2.78
C VAL A 104 -6.49 13.41 2.92
N ALA A 105 -7.56 13.20 2.13
CA ALA A 105 -8.79 13.98 2.22
C ALA A 105 -9.41 13.92 3.63
N TYR A 106 -9.46 12.72 4.22
CA TYR A 106 -9.92 12.54 5.59
C TYR A 106 -9.10 13.40 6.56
N TRP A 107 -7.77 13.28 6.54
CA TRP A 107 -6.92 14.03 7.48
C TRP A 107 -6.95 15.55 7.28
N ARG A 108 -7.01 16.02 6.03
CA ARG A 108 -7.17 17.45 5.73
C ARG A 108 -8.50 17.99 6.21
N SER A 109 -9.58 17.20 6.15
CA SER A 109 -10.88 17.58 6.70
C SER A 109 -10.86 17.77 8.22
N GLN A 110 -10.02 17.02 8.93
CA GLN A 110 -9.85 17.14 10.39
C GLN A 110 -8.99 18.36 10.78
N ASN A 111 -8.18 18.91 9.86
CA ASN A 111 -7.25 20.01 10.12
C ASN A 111 -7.38 21.13 9.07
N PRO A 112 -8.52 21.85 9.03
CA PRO A 112 -8.79 22.86 8.00
C PRO A 112 -7.88 24.10 8.07
N SER A 113 -7.17 24.31 9.18
CA SER A 113 -6.32 25.47 9.43
C SER A 113 -5.04 25.53 8.59
N GLN A 114 -4.65 24.43 7.92
CA GLN A 114 -3.38 24.33 7.20
C GLN A 114 -3.40 24.81 5.74
N ASN A 115 -4.52 25.40 5.27
CA ASN A 115 -4.65 25.98 3.92
C ASN A 115 -4.13 25.07 2.80
N PHE A 116 -4.44 23.77 2.89
CA PHE A 116 -4.09 22.81 1.86
C PHE A 116 -4.83 23.11 0.55
N LEU A 117 -4.20 22.76 -0.57
CA LEU A 117 -4.90 22.73 -1.84
C LEU A 117 -6.00 21.65 -1.83
N PRO A 118 -7.06 21.79 -2.64
CA PRO A 118 -8.06 20.74 -2.84
C PRO A 118 -7.45 19.45 -3.42
N GLU A 119 -6.40 19.58 -4.23
CA GLU A 119 -5.63 18.49 -4.81
C GLU A 119 -4.38 18.13 -3.98
N ILE A 120 -3.77 16.98 -4.25
CA ILE A 120 -2.44 16.65 -3.74
C ILE A 120 -1.38 17.01 -4.77
N THR A 121 -0.27 17.60 -4.33
CA THR A 121 0.85 17.95 -5.22
C THR A 121 1.84 16.79 -5.36
N GLY A 122 2.62 16.76 -6.44
CA GLY A 122 3.65 15.73 -6.61
C GLY A 122 4.73 15.76 -5.52
N VAL A 123 5.05 16.94 -5.00
CA VAL A 123 5.98 17.08 -3.86
C VAL A 123 5.42 16.46 -2.58
N GLU A 124 4.11 16.55 -2.33
CA GLU A 124 3.47 15.88 -1.20
C GLU A 124 3.48 14.37 -1.36
N ILE A 125 3.19 13.85 -2.55
CA ILE A 125 3.32 12.42 -2.86
C ILE A 125 4.75 11.93 -2.59
N ASN A 126 5.75 12.66 -3.08
CA ASN A 126 7.15 12.35 -2.84
C ASN A 126 7.53 12.43 -1.35
N ALA A 127 6.92 13.35 -0.59
CA ALA A 127 7.13 13.43 0.84
C ALA A 127 6.62 12.17 1.57
N TYR A 128 5.45 11.67 1.22
CA TYR A 128 4.97 10.36 1.71
C TYR A 128 5.92 9.23 1.33
N MET A 129 6.36 9.16 0.07
CA MET A 129 7.30 8.12 -0.38
C MET A 129 8.62 8.15 0.39
N ILE A 130 9.20 9.34 0.58
CA ILE A 130 10.46 9.50 1.31
C ILE A 130 10.28 9.18 2.79
N GLN A 131 9.17 9.60 3.40
CA GLN A 131 8.86 9.25 4.79
C GLN A 131 8.78 7.73 4.97
N HIS A 132 8.10 7.02 4.06
CA HIS A 132 8.03 5.56 4.09
C HIS A 132 9.39 4.90 3.86
N LEU A 133 10.19 5.45 2.95
CA LEU A 133 11.54 4.98 2.71
C LEU A 133 12.42 5.11 3.95
N LEU A 134 12.45 6.30 4.57
CA LEU A 134 13.28 6.59 5.75
C LEU A 134 12.83 5.80 6.98
N LYS A 135 11.53 5.56 7.13
CA LYS A 135 10.97 4.76 8.24
C LYS A 135 10.92 3.26 7.96
N GLN A 136 11.39 2.82 6.79
CA GLN A 136 11.29 1.43 6.33
C GLN A 136 9.86 0.89 6.38
N HIS A 137 8.87 1.77 6.20
CA HIS A 137 7.43 1.47 6.23
C HIS A 137 6.90 1.31 4.81
N LEU A 138 7.43 0.30 4.09
CA LEU A 138 7.04 0.01 2.72
C LEU A 138 5.93 -1.02 2.72
N ILE A 139 4.71 -0.59 2.38
CA ILE A 139 3.56 -1.47 2.36
C ILE A 139 3.55 -2.29 1.08
N ILE A 140 3.58 -3.62 1.22
CA ILE A 140 3.60 -4.55 0.09
C ILE A 140 2.24 -5.26 0.01
N PRO A 141 1.46 -5.08 -1.07
CA PRO A 141 0.23 -5.82 -1.28
C PRO A 141 0.51 -7.21 -1.87
N ILE A 142 -0.12 -8.25 -1.31
CA ILE A 142 -0.18 -9.56 -1.96
C ILE A 142 -1.15 -9.47 -3.14
N PRO A 143 -0.79 -9.96 -4.33
CA PRO A 143 -1.68 -9.94 -5.49
C PRO A 143 -3.00 -10.68 -5.24
N ASP A 144 -4.12 -10.02 -5.56
CA ASP A 144 -5.47 -10.59 -5.42
C ASP A 144 -5.61 -11.93 -6.12
N LEU A 145 -5.09 -12.05 -7.35
CA LEU A 145 -5.18 -13.27 -8.16
C LEU A 145 -4.57 -14.49 -7.47
N TRP A 146 -3.48 -14.31 -6.73
CA TRP A 146 -2.83 -15.42 -6.02
C TRP A 146 -3.72 -15.91 -4.90
N MET A 147 -4.28 -14.98 -4.12
CA MET A 147 -5.16 -15.32 -3.01
C MET A 147 -6.49 -15.88 -3.48
N ILE A 148 -7.04 -15.40 -4.61
CA ILE A 148 -8.21 -15.98 -5.27
C ILE A 148 -7.93 -17.42 -5.69
N GLY A 149 -6.79 -17.70 -6.33
CA GLY A 149 -6.40 -19.05 -6.73
C GLY A 149 -6.29 -20.00 -5.53
N ILE A 150 -5.63 -19.58 -4.46
CA ILE A 150 -5.53 -20.33 -3.20
C ILE A 150 -6.93 -20.57 -2.61
N ALA A 151 -7.76 -19.53 -2.53
CA ALA A 151 -9.12 -19.63 -2.00
C ALA A 151 -10.02 -20.56 -2.83
N ALA A 152 -9.88 -20.57 -4.16
CA ALA A 152 -10.61 -21.47 -5.03
C ALA A 152 -10.23 -22.94 -4.78
N LEU A 153 -8.93 -23.23 -4.62
CA LEU A 153 -8.45 -24.58 -4.28
C LEU A 153 -8.98 -25.04 -2.92
N PHE A 154 -8.87 -24.21 -1.88
CA PHE A 154 -9.41 -24.53 -0.56
C PHE A 154 -10.93 -24.64 -0.55
N GLY A 155 -11.63 -23.78 -1.29
CA GLY A 155 -13.08 -23.81 -1.42
C GLY A 155 -13.55 -25.10 -2.10
N LYS A 156 -12.87 -25.52 -3.17
CA LYS A 156 -13.15 -26.78 -3.86
C LYS A 156 -12.85 -28.00 -3.00
N GLY A 157 -11.72 -28.00 -2.28
CA GLY A 157 -11.37 -29.08 -1.36
C GLY A 157 -12.38 -29.21 -0.22
N THR A 158 -12.78 -28.09 0.37
CA THR A 158 -13.81 -28.03 1.42
C THR A 158 -15.17 -28.50 0.90
N GLN A 159 -15.55 -28.11 -0.33
CA GLN A 159 -16.73 -28.62 -1.00
C GLN A 159 -16.70 -30.15 -1.07
N LEU A 160 -15.61 -30.74 -1.56
CA LEU A 160 -15.50 -32.19 -1.72
C LEU A 160 -15.63 -32.91 -0.37
N LEU A 161 -14.95 -32.42 0.67
CA LEU A 161 -15.04 -32.97 2.02
C LEU A 161 -16.48 -32.93 2.56
N LEU A 162 -17.18 -31.81 2.37
CA LEU A 162 -18.58 -31.65 2.76
C LEU A 162 -19.52 -32.61 2.03
N THR A 163 -19.26 -32.87 0.74
CA THR A 163 -20.12 -33.71 -0.10
C THR A 163 -19.86 -35.21 0.08
N GLN A 164 -18.60 -35.59 0.34
CA GLN A 164 -18.20 -36.99 0.52
C GLN A 164 -18.53 -37.51 1.92
N SER A 165 -18.62 -36.64 2.93
CA SER A 165 -18.93 -37.05 4.28
C SER A 165 -20.45 -37.25 4.49
N GLN A 166 -20.85 -38.43 4.95
CA GLN A 166 -22.20 -38.66 5.52
C GLN A 166 -22.29 -38.03 6.92
N HIS A 167 -22.08 -36.72 7.02
CA HIS A 167 -22.20 -36.02 8.28
C HIS A 167 -23.66 -35.82 8.65
N THR A 168 -24.02 -36.20 9.89
CA THR A 168 -25.30 -35.82 10.49
C THR A 168 -25.49 -34.30 10.45
N LYS A 169 -26.74 -33.82 10.35
CA LYS A 169 -27.07 -32.39 10.26
C LYS A 169 -26.35 -31.54 11.31
N ARG A 170 -26.20 -32.07 12.54
CA ARG A 170 -25.46 -31.42 13.64
C ARG A 170 -23.97 -31.23 13.33
N ARG A 171 -23.29 -32.24 12.80
CA ARG A 171 -21.86 -32.18 12.47
C ARG A 171 -21.58 -31.25 11.29
N ARG A 172 -22.49 -31.23 10.28
CA ARG A 172 -22.43 -30.27 9.16
C ARG A 172 -22.59 -28.83 9.64
N SER A 173 -23.52 -28.57 10.56
CA SER A 173 -23.70 -27.23 11.17
C SER A 173 -22.46 -26.78 11.94
N LEU A 174 -21.90 -27.63 12.80
CA LEU A 174 -20.66 -27.32 13.53
C LEU A 174 -19.48 -27.03 12.60
N PHE A 175 -19.35 -27.80 11.51
CA PHE A 175 -18.32 -27.56 10.51
C PHE A 175 -18.49 -26.21 9.81
N MET A 176 -19.72 -25.85 9.42
CA MET A 176 -20.01 -24.53 8.82
C MET A 176 -19.69 -23.38 9.79
N THR A 177 -20.06 -23.50 11.07
CA THR A 177 -19.68 -22.51 12.09
C THR A 177 -18.16 -22.40 12.22
N SER A 178 -17.44 -23.52 12.15
CA SER A 178 -15.98 -23.51 12.16
C SER A 178 -15.37 -22.81 10.93
N LEU A 179 -15.98 -22.93 9.75
CA LEU A 179 -15.53 -22.22 8.53
C LEU A 179 -15.75 -20.71 8.63
N VAL A 180 -16.89 -20.28 9.18
CA VAL A 180 -17.16 -18.87 9.48
C VAL A 180 -16.12 -18.34 10.46
N GLY A 181 -15.88 -19.07 11.56
CA GLY A 181 -14.83 -18.74 12.53
C GLY A 181 -13.44 -18.67 11.89
N GLY A 182 -13.10 -19.64 11.02
CA GLY A 182 -11.85 -19.66 10.27
C GLY A 182 -11.67 -18.45 9.35
N THR A 183 -12.74 -17.98 8.70
CA THR A 183 -12.70 -16.74 7.90
C THR A 183 -12.44 -15.52 8.78
N GLY A 184 -13.02 -15.47 9.98
CA GLY A 184 -12.73 -14.44 10.97
C GLY A 184 -11.27 -14.47 11.45
N ILE A 185 -10.72 -15.66 11.72
CA ILE A 185 -9.31 -15.83 12.09
C ILE A 185 -8.40 -15.36 10.95
N TYR A 186 -8.72 -15.71 9.69
CA TYR A 186 -7.99 -15.22 8.53
C TYR A 186 -7.97 -13.70 8.44
N ALA A 187 -9.10 -13.03 8.76
CA ALA A 187 -9.16 -11.57 8.82
C ALA A 187 -8.25 -10.98 9.90
N LEU A 188 -8.23 -11.59 11.09
CA LEU A 188 -7.35 -11.17 12.18
C LEU A 188 -5.87 -11.38 11.84
N ILE A 189 -5.50 -12.51 11.25
CA ILE A 189 -4.13 -12.78 10.80
C ILE A 189 -3.71 -11.75 9.73
N SER A 190 -4.60 -11.46 8.77
CA SER A 190 -4.32 -10.47 7.72
C SER A 190 -4.09 -9.08 8.31
N MET A 191 -4.89 -8.68 9.31
CA MET A 191 -4.70 -7.43 10.04
C MET A 191 -3.38 -7.43 10.83
N GLN A 192 -3.02 -8.53 11.47
CA GLN A 192 -1.76 -8.65 12.20
C GLN A 192 -0.55 -8.54 11.25
N LEU A 193 -0.62 -9.15 10.06
CA LEU A 193 0.43 -9.04 9.04
C LEU A 193 0.60 -7.62 8.51
N TYR A 194 -0.50 -6.87 8.39
CA TYR A 194 -0.43 -5.44 8.07
C TYR A 194 0.36 -4.66 9.13
N VAL A 195 0.02 -4.84 10.41
CA VAL A 195 0.67 -4.10 11.51
C VAL A 195 2.13 -4.52 11.71
N SER A 196 2.43 -5.82 11.65
CA SER A 196 3.76 -6.34 11.99
C SER A 196 4.74 -6.37 10.83
N ALA A 197 4.25 -6.58 9.60
CA ALA A 197 5.10 -6.81 8.44
C ALA A 197 4.83 -5.84 7.29
N SER A 198 3.93 -4.85 7.47
CA SER A 198 3.49 -3.95 6.40
C SER A 198 2.97 -4.70 5.16
N LEU A 199 2.40 -5.89 5.37
CA LEU A 199 1.92 -6.76 4.29
C LEU A 199 0.40 -6.70 4.21
N VAL A 200 -0.13 -6.24 3.07
CA VAL A 200 -1.58 -6.17 2.84
C VAL A 200 -2.04 -7.47 2.20
N VAL A 201 -2.84 -8.23 2.93
CA VAL A 201 -3.45 -9.47 2.44
C VAL A 201 -4.89 -9.19 1.98
N PRO A 202 -5.25 -9.52 0.73
CA PRO A 202 -6.61 -9.35 0.22
C PRO A 202 -7.64 -10.16 1.01
N LEU A 203 -8.66 -9.47 1.53
CA LEU A 203 -9.69 -10.11 2.37
C LEU A 203 -10.94 -10.46 1.58
N PHE A 204 -11.48 -9.49 0.84
CA PHE A 204 -12.82 -9.58 0.28
C PHE A 204 -12.93 -10.63 -0.83
N LEU A 205 -12.17 -10.47 -1.93
CA LEU A 205 -12.28 -11.34 -3.10
C LEU A 205 -11.90 -12.81 -2.81
N PRO A 206 -10.81 -13.11 -2.06
CA PRO A 206 -10.49 -14.50 -1.71
C PRO A 206 -11.57 -15.14 -0.83
N SER A 207 -12.07 -14.41 0.19
CA SER A 207 -13.14 -14.93 1.05
C SER A 207 -14.42 -15.18 0.26
N ALA A 208 -14.82 -14.24 -0.61
CA ALA A 208 -15.99 -14.41 -1.48
C ALA A 208 -15.84 -15.63 -2.40
N THR A 209 -14.66 -15.79 -3.03
CA THR A 209 -14.36 -16.93 -3.89
C THR A 209 -14.48 -18.25 -3.12
N PHE A 210 -13.87 -18.34 -1.93
CA PHE A 210 -13.97 -19.51 -1.08
C PHE A 210 -15.43 -19.89 -0.78
N TRP A 211 -16.23 -18.91 -0.33
CA TRP A 211 -17.63 -19.13 0.02
C TRP A 211 -18.50 -19.49 -1.18
N ILE A 212 -18.25 -18.92 -2.36
CA ILE A 212 -18.95 -19.29 -3.58
C ILE A 212 -18.76 -20.78 -3.87
N TYR A 213 -17.53 -21.29 -3.85
CA TYR A 213 -17.27 -22.72 -4.07
C TYR A 213 -17.94 -23.62 -3.04
N VAL A 214 -17.84 -23.25 -1.75
CA VAL A 214 -18.45 -24.02 -0.65
C VAL A 214 -19.98 -24.05 -0.79
N LEU A 215 -20.63 -22.90 -0.97
CA LEU A 215 -22.09 -22.80 -1.01
C LEU A 215 -22.69 -23.45 -2.27
N PHE A 216 -22.06 -23.25 -3.43
CA PHE A 216 -22.56 -23.83 -4.67
C PHE A 216 -22.53 -25.36 -4.63
N GLY A 217 -21.54 -25.93 -3.96
CA GLY A 217 -21.47 -27.37 -3.71
C GLY A 217 -22.58 -27.92 -2.82
N LEU A 218 -23.01 -27.13 -1.83
CA LEU A 218 -24.11 -27.53 -0.94
C LEU A 218 -25.47 -27.49 -1.64
N ARG A 219 -25.67 -26.58 -2.60
CA ARG A 219 -26.90 -26.51 -3.40
C ARG A 219 -27.09 -27.75 -4.26
N ASN A 220 -26.06 -28.13 -5.03
CA ASN A 220 -26.14 -29.28 -5.95
C ASN A 220 -26.33 -30.65 -5.28
N HIS A 221 -26.10 -30.78 -3.97
CA HIS A 221 -26.33 -32.02 -3.23
C HIS A 221 -27.76 -32.14 -2.69
N ASN A 222 -28.46 -31.03 -2.45
CA ASN A 222 -29.85 -31.08 -1.97
C ASN A 222 -30.86 -31.34 -3.10
N ASP A 223 -30.47 -31.15 -4.36
CA ASP A 223 -31.29 -31.38 -5.57
C ASP A 223 -31.13 -32.80 -6.16
N LYS A 224 -30.36 -33.70 -5.51
CA LYS A 224 -30.18 -35.11 -5.87
C LYS A 224 -30.71 -36.02 -4.77
#